data_AF-A0A7J3VFN5-F1
#
_entry.id   AF-A0A7J3VFN5-F1
#
_cell.length_a   1.000
_cell.length_b   1.000
_cell.length_c   1.000
_cell.angle_alpha   90.00
_cell.angle_beta   90.00
_cell.angle_gamma   90.00
#
_symmetry.space_group_name_H-M   'P 1'
#
loop_
_entity.id
_entity.type
_entity.pdbx_description
1 polymer ?
#
loop_
_entity_poly.entity_id
_entity_poly.type
_entity_poly.pdbx_seq_one_letter_code
_entity_poly.pdbx_strand_id
1 'polypeptide(L)'
;MAYTFQPIAVALFLVITAITLGISFWAAKQVKTASHYFVAGGGVKWLVNGIAFAGDYLSAASFLGIAGMIAFFGFDGFLYSIGFLAGWIVALLIVAEPLRRCGKYTFCDALLFRLEDKGVRLAGAVSTLIVSLFYLI
;
A
#
# COMPACT_ATOMS: atom_id res chain seq x y z
N MET A 1 9.35 33.18 6.88
CA MET A 1 8.64 32.48 5.78
C MET A 1 7.18 32.90 5.85
N ALA A 2 6.72 33.75 4.93
CA ALA A 2 5.32 34.17 4.91
C ALA A 2 4.50 33.06 4.24
N TYR A 3 3.71 32.32 5.01
CA TYR A 3 2.76 31.35 4.45
C TYR A 3 1.61 32.11 3.82
N THR A 4 1.72 32.40 2.52
CA THR A 4 0.61 32.95 1.75
C THR A 4 -0.42 31.84 1.59
N PHE A 5 -1.65 32.07 2.04
CA PHE A 5 -2.74 31.12 1.85
C PHE A 5 -2.98 30.92 0.35
N GLN A 6 -2.92 29.66 -0.11
CA GLN A 6 -3.10 29.27 -1.51
C GLN A 6 -4.48 28.62 -1.69
N PRO A 7 -5.56 29.40 -1.92
CA PRO A 7 -6.93 28.87 -1.96
C PRO A 7 -7.12 27.79 -3.03
N ILE A 8 -6.42 27.91 -4.16
CA ILE A 8 -6.50 26.95 -5.26
C ILE A 8 -5.94 25.58 -4.84
N ALA A 9 -4.81 25.55 -4.14
CA ALA A 9 -4.20 24.30 -3.67
C ALA A 9 -5.10 23.59 -2.66
N VAL A 10 -5.68 24.35 -1.71
CA VAL A 10 -6.64 23.82 -0.73
C VAL A 10 -7.90 23.30 -1.43
N ALA A 11 -8.43 24.03 -2.40
CA ALA A 11 -9.61 23.60 -3.17
C ALA A 11 -9.34 22.29 -3.93
N LEU A 12 -8.20 22.18 -4.63
CA LEU A 12 -7.83 20.95 -5.33
C LEU A 12 -7.67 19.76 -4.37
N PHE A 13 -7.00 19.96 -3.23
CA PHE A 13 -6.86 18.93 -2.21
C PHE A 13 -8.23 18.44 -1.71
N LEU A 14 -9.13 19.36 -1.37
CA LEU A 14 -10.48 19.02 -0.88
C LEU A 14 -11.31 18.30 -1.94
N VAL A 15 -11.27 18.76 -3.19
CA VAL A 15 -12.01 18.12 -4.31
C VAL A 15 -11.52 16.70 -4.54
N ILE A 16 -10.20 16.49 -4.65
CA ILE A 16 -9.63 15.16 -4.86
C ILE A 16 -9.97 14.24 -3.68
N THR A 17 -9.82 14.74 -2.45
CA THR A 17 -10.14 13.97 -1.24
C THR A 17 -11.61 13.59 -1.18
N ALA A 18 -12.52 14.53 -1.47
CA ALA A 18 -13.95 14.27 -1.48
C ALA A 18 -14.36 13.26 -2.54
N ILE A 19 -13.79 13.34 -3.75
CA ILE A 19 -14.02 12.35 -4.82
C ILE A 19 -13.53 10.97 -4.38
N THR A 20 -12.31 10.87 -3.85
CA THR A 20 -11.73 9.59 -3.39
C THR A 20 -12.58 8.97 -2.28
N LEU A 21 -12.98 9.76 -1.27
CA LEU A 21 -13.86 9.28 -0.19
C LEU A 21 -15.24 8.88 -0.71
N GLY A 22 -15.81 9.64 -1.65
CA GLY A 22 -17.09 9.34 -2.27
C GLY A 22 -17.08 8.02 -3.03
N ILE A 23 -16.04 7.78 -3.85
CA ILE A 23 -15.84 6.51 -4.57
C ILE A 23 -15.63 5.37 -3.58
N SER A 24 -14.78 5.55 -2.57
CA SER A 24 -14.52 4.54 -1.54
C SER A 24 -15.79 4.16 -0.77
N PHE A 25 -16.61 5.12 -0.39
CA PHE A 25 -17.87 4.86 0.32
C PHE A 25 -18.90 4.16 -0.58
N TRP A 26 -19.00 4.56 -1.84
CA TRP A 26 -19.85 3.89 -2.82
C TRP A 26 -19.42 2.44 -3.09
N ALA A 27 -18.11 2.20 -3.20
CA ALA A 27 -17.54 0.87 -3.40
C ALA A 27 -17.74 -0.01 -2.15
N ALA A 28 -17.53 0.54 -0.96
CA ALA A 28 -17.69 -0.17 0.31
C ALA A 28 -19.12 -0.72 0.49
N LYS A 29 -20.15 0.00 0.01
CA LYS A 29 -21.56 -0.45 0.05
C LYS A 29 -21.85 -1.69 -0.81
N GLN A 30 -21.01 -1.98 -1.80
CA GLN A 30 -21.21 -3.11 -2.71
C GLN A 30 -20.61 -4.42 -2.18
N VAL A 31 -19.76 -4.34 -1.16
CA VAL A 31 -19.06 -5.49 -0.60
C VAL A 31 -19.97 -6.26 0.35
N LYS A 32 -20.23 -7.54 0.04
CA LYS A 32 -21.08 -8.44 0.85
C LYS A 32 -20.35 -9.64 1.44
N THR A 33 -19.15 -9.94 0.96
CA THR A 33 -18.36 -11.11 1.37
C THR A 33 -16.89 -10.77 1.50
N ALA A 34 -16.13 -11.59 2.24
CA ALA A 34 -14.69 -11.43 2.36
C ALA A 34 -13.96 -11.52 1.01
N SER A 35 -14.40 -12.38 0.07
CA SER A 35 -13.77 -12.46 -1.25
C SER A 35 -14.01 -11.20 -2.08
N HIS A 36 -15.20 -10.59 -1.97
CA HIS A 36 -15.47 -9.29 -2.58
C HIS A 36 -14.67 -8.16 -1.92
N TYR A 37 -14.40 -8.24 -0.61
CA TYR A 37 -13.61 -7.24 0.10
C TYR A 37 -12.11 -7.29 -0.26
N PHE A 38 -11.51 -8.48 -0.16
CA PHE A 38 -10.05 -8.63 -0.25
C PHE A 38 -9.53 -8.80 -1.67
N VAL A 39 -10.30 -9.44 -2.57
CA VAL A 39 -9.84 -9.74 -3.94
C VAL A 39 -10.84 -9.31 -5.00
N ALA A 40 -11.84 -8.50 -4.64
CA ALA A 40 -12.91 -8.04 -5.54
C ALA A 40 -13.56 -9.19 -6.34
N GLY A 41 -13.69 -10.36 -5.70
CA GLY A 41 -14.23 -11.58 -6.33
C GLY A 41 -13.39 -12.13 -7.49
N GLY A 42 -12.14 -11.69 -7.66
CA GLY A 42 -11.27 -12.05 -8.79
C GLY A 42 -11.62 -11.34 -10.10
N GLY A 43 -12.49 -10.33 -10.08
CA GLY A 43 -12.99 -9.65 -11.29
C GLY A 43 -12.10 -8.52 -11.83
N VAL A 44 -11.03 -8.14 -11.12
CA VAL A 44 -10.17 -7.01 -11.53
C VAL A 44 -9.18 -7.47 -12.60
N LYS A 45 -9.20 -6.77 -13.75
CA LYS A 45 -8.25 -7.03 -14.84
C LYS A 45 -6.81 -6.76 -14.39
N TRP A 46 -5.87 -7.57 -14.86
CA TRP A 46 -4.45 -7.51 -14.47
C TRP A 46 -3.84 -6.11 -14.65
N LEU A 47 -4.18 -5.39 -15.73
CA LEU A 47 -3.63 -4.06 -16.00
C LEU A 47 -4.13 -3.03 -14.99
N VAL A 48 -5.42 -3.07 -14.65
CA VAL A 48 -6.02 -2.18 -13.64
C VAL A 48 -5.42 -2.47 -12.27
N ASN A 49 -5.28 -3.76 -11.92
CA ASN A 49 -4.62 -4.16 -10.68
C ASN A 49 -3.16 -3.69 -10.64
N GLY A 50 -2.42 -3.81 -11.75
CA GLY A 50 -1.04 -3.36 -11.85
C GLY A 50 -0.88 -1.85 -11.66
N ILE A 51 -1.76 -1.05 -12.27
CA ILE A 51 -1.77 0.41 -12.09
C ILE A 51 -2.10 0.77 -10.64
N ALA A 52 -3.09 0.10 -10.04
CA ALA A 52 -3.45 0.32 -8.64
C ALA A 52 -2.27 0.01 -7.69
N PHE A 53 -1.59 -1.12 -7.90
CA PHE A 53 -0.40 -1.51 -7.15
C PHE A 53 0.76 -0.51 -7.32
N ALA A 54 0.99 -0.03 -8.55
CA ALA A 54 2.02 0.98 -8.80
C ALA A 54 1.69 2.30 -8.08
N GLY A 55 0.41 2.69 -8.07
CA GLY A 55 -0.05 3.88 -7.34
C GLY A 55 0.16 3.78 -5.83
N ASP A 56 -0.15 2.63 -5.24
CA ASP A 56 0.05 2.36 -3.80
C ASP A 56 1.55 2.37 -3.44
N TYR A 57 2.40 1.83 -4.32
CA TYR A 57 3.85 1.82 -4.12
C TYR A 57 4.49 3.22 -4.16
N LEU A 58 3.91 4.15 -4.93
CA LEU A 58 4.36 5.54 -5.08
C LEU A 58 3.84 6.47 -3.96
N SER A 59 3.91 5.99 -2.71
CA SER A 59 3.52 6.75 -1.52
C SER A 59 4.32 8.04 -1.30
N ALA A 60 3.84 8.90 -0.39
CA ALA A 60 4.55 10.12 0.02
C ALA A 60 5.96 9.84 0.57
N ALA A 61 6.13 8.72 1.29
CA ALA A 61 7.43 8.29 1.80
C ALA A 61 8.40 7.95 0.67
N SER A 62 7.92 7.25 -0.37
CA SER A 62 8.72 6.94 -1.57
C SER A 62 9.14 8.22 -2.29
N PHE A 63 8.21 9.16 -2.48
CA PHE A 63 8.48 10.42 -3.16
C PHE A 63 9.45 11.32 -2.38
N LEU A 64 9.13 11.63 -1.12
CA LEU A 64 9.95 12.51 -0.28
C LEU A 64 11.28 11.86 0.09
N GLY A 65 11.31 10.54 0.30
CA GLY A 65 12.52 9.79 0.61
C GLY A 65 13.55 9.87 -0.53
N ILE A 66 13.15 9.57 -1.77
CA ILE A 66 14.05 9.67 -2.91
C ILE A 66 14.42 11.13 -3.22
N ALA A 67 13.46 12.06 -3.16
CA ALA A 67 13.75 13.48 -3.35
C ALA A 67 14.76 14.00 -2.31
N GLY A 68 14.61 13.61 -1.03
CA GLY A 68 15.54 13.93 0.04
C GLY A 68 16.92 13.32 -0.19
N MET A 69 16.99 12.03 -0.54
CA MET A 69 18.25 11.37 -0.86
C MET A 69 18.99 12.07 -2.01
N ILE A 70 18.29 12.46 -3.06
CA ILE A 70 18.89 13.21 -4.18
C ILE A 70 19.33 14.61 -3.72
N ALA A 71 18.55 15.29 -2.88
CA ALA A 71 18.90 16.61 -2.37
C ALA A 71 20.19 16.61 -1.53
N PHE A 72 20.44 15.54 -0.75
CA PHE A 72 21.63 15.44 0.10
C PHE A 72 22.82 14.75 -0.56
N PHE A 73 22.59 13.76 -1.42
CA PHE A 73 23.64 12.89 -1.98
C PHE A 73 23.74 12.96 -3.52
N GLY A 74 22.96 13.82 -4.18
CA GLY A 74 23.00 14.00 -5.63
C GLY A 74 22.57 12.75 -6.40
N PHE A 75 23.25 12.46 -7.51
CA PHE A 75 22.91 11.34 -8.39
C PHE A 75 23.08 9.97 -7.71
N ASP A 76 23.99 9.85 -6.75
CA ASP A 76 24.16 8.60 -6.00
C ASP A 76 22.91 8.27 -5.15
N GLY A 77 22.21 9.30 -4.66
CA GLY A 77 20.91 9.15 -3.99
C GLY A 77 19.82 8.59 -4.91
N PHE A 78 19.88 8.87 -6.22
CA PHE A 78 18.95 8.31 -7.20
C PHE A 78 19.17 6.80 -7.40
N LEU A 79 20.40 6.29 -7.31
CA LEU A 79 20.69 4.86 -7.47
C LEU A 79 19.96 4.01 -6.42
N TYR A 80 19.67 4.54 -5.23
CA TYR A 80 18.85 3.87 -4.22
C TYR A 80 17.41 3.60 -4.68
N SER A 81 16.85 4.43 -5.57
CA SER A 81 15.49 4.21 -6.11
C SER A 81 15.40 2.93 -6.96
N ILE A 82 16.48 2.56 -7.64
CA ILE A 82 16.57 1.32 -8.43
C ILE A 82 16.50 0.11 -7.49
N GLY A 83 17.25 0.14 -6.39
CA GLY A 83 17.24 -0.92 -5.38
C GLY A 83 15.85 -1.08 -4.75
N PHE A 84 15.18 0.04 -4.45
CA PHE A 84 13.81 0.04 -3.94
C PHE A 84 12.87 -0.70 -4.90
N LEU A 85 12.83 -0.27 -6.18
CA LEU A 85 11.96 -0.85 -7.20
C LEU A 85 12.31 -2.32 -7.53
N ALA A 86 13.60 -2.66 -7.57
CA ALA A 86 14.05 -4.04 -7.78
C ALA A 86 13.61 -4.96 -6.64
N GLY A 87 13.73 -4.50 -5.38
CA GLY A 87 13.25 -5.24 -4.21
C GLY A 87 11.75 -5.52 -4.26
N TRP A 88 10.96 -4.57 -4.78
CA TRP A 88 9.53 -4.76 -4.98
C TRP A 88 9.20 -5.85 -5.99
N ILE A 89 9.91 -5.92 -7.12
CA ILE A 89 9.76 -6.99 -8.11
C ILE A 89 10.06 -8.35 -7.47
N VAL A 90 11.14 -8.44 -6.69
CA VAL A 90 11.50 -9.69 -5.98
C VAL A 90 10.40 -10.08 -5.01
N ALA A 91 9.86 -9.15 -4.23
CA ALA A 91 8.76 -9.42 -3.31
C ALA A 91 7.50 -9.89 -4.07
N LEU A 92 7.14 -9.25 -5.18
CA LEU A 92 5.99 -9.65 -6.00
C LEU A 92 6.16 -11.06 -6.59
N LEU A 93 7.35 -11.42 -7.08
CA LEU A 93 7.56 -12.73 -7.70
C LEU A 93 7.72 -13.85 -6.66
N ILE A 94 8.48 -13.62 -5.59
CA ILE A 94 8.82 -14.67 -4.61
C ILE A 94 7.75 -14.80 -3.53
N VAL A 95 7.16 -13.70 -3.06
CA VAL A 95 6.24 -13.72 -1.91
C VAL A 95 4.79 -13.85 -2.37
N ALA A 96 4.40 -13.19 -3.46
CA ALA A 96 2.99 -13.20 -3.88
C ALA A 96 2.51 -14.59 -4.32
N GLU A 97 3.35 -15.41 -4.94
CA GLU A 97 2.95 -16.75 -5.39
C GLU A 97 2.63 -17.71 -4.22
N PRO A 98 3.49 -17.88 -3.19
CA PRO A 98 3.15 -18.65 -1.99
C PRO A 98 1.88 -18.15 -1.29
N LEU A 99 1.71 -16.83 -1.18
CA LEU A 99 0.50 -16.23 -0.60
C LEU A 99 -0.74 -16.51 -1.45
N ARG A 100 -0.64 -16.49 -2.78
CA ARG A 100 -1.77 -16.83 -3.65
C ARG A 100 -2.14 -18.32 -3.53
N ARG A 101 -1.15 -19.20 -3.36
CA ARG A 101 -1.37 -20.65 -3.20
C ARG A 101 -1.98 -21.03 -1.85
N CYS A 102 -1.80 -20.23 -0.79
CA CYS A 102 -2.36 -20.55 0.54
C CYS A 102 -3.88 -20.32 0.63
N GLY A 103 -4.46 -19.56 -0.31
CA GLY A 103 -5.90 -19.30 -0.37
C GLY A 103 -6.43 -18.48 0.81
N LYS A 104 -5.54 -17.80 1.56
CA LYS A 104 -5.89 -16.89 2.65
C LYS A 104 -5.78 -15.44 2.19
N TYR A 105 -6.56 -14.56 2.82
CA TYR A 105 -6.65 -13.16 2.42
C TYR A 105 -5.62 -12.26 3.11
N THR A 106 -5.17 -12.62 4.31
CA THR A 106 -4.19 -11.82 5.07
C THR A 106 -2.87 -12.56 5.23
N PHE A 107 -1.78 -11.80 5.35
CA PHE A 107 -0.45 -12.35 5.60
C PHE A 107 -0.40 -13.15 6.92
N CYS A 108 -1.05 -12.66 7.97
CA CYS A 108 -1.14 -13.37 9.25
C CYS A 108 -1.87 -14.72 9.10
N ASP A 109 -2.98 -14.76 8.37
CA ASP A 109 -3.70 -16.01 8.11
C ASP A 109 -2.87 -17.01 7.30
N ALA A 110 -2.05 -16.51 6.37
CA ALA A 110 -1.14 -17.34 5.60
C ALA A 110 -0.04 -17.97 6.46
N LEU A 111 0.52 -17.23 7.42
CA LEU A 111 1.49 -17.76 8.39
C LEU A 111 0.85 -18.78 9.33
N LEU A 112 -0.36 -18.49 9.80
CA LEU A 112 -1.08 -19.35 10.74
C LEU A 112 -1.64 -20.62 10.10
N PHE A 113 -1.75 -20.67 8.77
CA PHE A 113 -2.27 -21.82 8.03
C PHE A 113 -1.52 -23.13 8.34
N ARG A 114 -0.24 -23.06 8.71
CA ARG A 114 0.58 -24.24 9.06
C ARG A 114 1.01 -24.31 10.53
N LEU A 115 1.09 -23.16 11.21
CA LEU A 115 1.64 -23.06 12.57
C LEU A 115 0.58 -23.19 13.67
N GLU A 116 -0.69 -22.84 13.38
CA GLU A 116 -1.84 -22.85 14.32
C GLU A 116 -1.55 -22.24 15.72
N ASP A 117 -0.55 -21.36 15.83
CA ASP A 117 -0.05 -20.86 17.11
C ASP A 117 -0.67 -19.50 17.48
N LYS A 118 -1.16 -19.40 18.73
CA LYS A 118 -1.79 -18.17 19.25
C LYS A 118 -0.80 -17.03 19.45
N GLY A 119 0.45 -17.32 19.81
CA GLY A 119 1.52 -16.35 19.95
C GLY A 119 1.91 -15.73 18.62
N VAL A 120 2.05 -16.55 17.57
CA VAL A 120 2.30 -16.06 16.19
C VAL A 120 1.16 -15.16 15.71
N ARG A 121 -0.09 -15.49 16.05
CA ARG A 121 -1.25 -14.64 15.70
C ARG A 121 -1.16 -13.28 16.37
N LEU A 122 -0.86 -13.25 17.67
CA LEU A 122 -0.73 -12.00 18.42
C LEU A 122 0.44 -11.17 17.88
N ALA A 123 1.59 -11.79 17.66
CA ALA A 123 2.78 -11.12 17.12
C ALA A 123 2.50 -10.52 15.73
N GLY A 124 1.83 -11.28 14.85
CA GLY A 124 1.44 -10.80 13.53
C GLY A 124 0.46 -9.63 13.59
N ALA A 125 -0.56 -9.70 14.45
CA ALA A 125 -1.52 -8.60 14.64
C ALA A 125 -0.85 -7.34 15.18
N VAL A 126 -0.01 -7.47 16.21
CA VAL A 126 0.74 -6.35 16.79
C VAL A 126 1.70 -5.74 15.78
N SER A 127 2.45 -6.57 15.05
CA SER A 127 3.34 -6.12 13.97
C SER A 127 2.58 -5.34 12.90
N THR A 128 1.44 -5.86 12.45
CA THR A 128 0.59 -5.19 11.45
C THR A 128 0.12 -3.83 11.94
N LEU A 129 -0.32 -3.72 13.20
CA LEU A 129 -0.76 -2.45 13.80
C LEU A 129 0.37 -1.44 13.91
N ILE A 130 1.54 -1.88 14.39
CA ILE A 130 2.72 -1.01 14.54
C ILE A 130 3.15 -0.46 13.17
N VAL A 131 3.34 -1.34 12.18
CA VAL A 131 3.76 -0.94 10.84
C VAL A 131 2.72 0.00 10.22
N SER A 132 1.43 -0.31 10.33
CA SER A 132 0.36 0.54 9.79
C SER A 132 0.33 1.92 10.45
N LEU A 133 0.54 1.99 11.77
CA LEU A 133 0.54 3.25 12.49
C LEU A 133 1.71 4.14 12.07
N PHE A 134 2.94 3.60 12.03
CA PHE A 134 4.11 4.36 11.59
C PHE A 134 4.05 4.76 10.11
N TYR A 135 3.35 3.98 9.29
CA TYR A 135 3.18 4.29 7.87
C TYR A 135 2.12 5.38 7.61
N LEU A 136 1.16 5.54 8.52
CA LEU A 136 0.10 6.56 8.42
C LEU A 136 0.50 7.93 8.99
N ILE A 137 1.64 8.02 9.68
CA ILE A 137 2.23 9.26 10.23
C ILE A 137 3.17 9.88 9.19
#